data_AF-A0A9E5RJU3-F1
#
_entry.id   AF-A0A9E5RJU3-F1
#
_cell.length_a   1.000
_cell.length_b   1.000
_cell.length_c   1.000
_cell.angle_alpha   90.00
_cell.angle_beta   90.00
_cell.angle_gamma   90.00
#
_symmetry.space_group_name_H-M   'P 1'
#
loop_
_entity.id
_entity.type
_entity.pdbx_description
1 polymer ?
#
loop_
_entity_poly.entity_id
_entity_poly.type
_entity_poly.pdbx_seq_one_letter_code
_entity_poly.pdbx_strand_id
1 'polypeptide(L)'
;MISVSNFQPGQILCLEHGYTYLYAELIQVAPKNKNQRGWVRPLVLQVYATEVITSSSIAPNGSAIPDQLHLYDLRQGADLLCPIVLFRAALDMEVIPLLAQLADTKMHPNGDYIAHKQLQRFIHSICQVHSENF
;
A
#
# COMPACT_ATOMS: atom_id res chain seq x y z
N MET A 1 11.82 -0.51 -19.81
CA MET A 1 10.68 -0.28 -20.72
C MET A 1 9.44 -0.76 -19.98
N ILE A 2 8.75 0.14 -19.27
CA ILE A 2 7.59 -0.23 -18.45
C ILE A 2 6.43 -0.42 -19.42
N SER A 3 5.98 -1.66 -19.61
CA SER A 3 4.76 -1.97 -20.35
C SER A 3 3.61 -1.21 -19.70
N VAL A 4 2.88 -0.41 -20.47
CA VAL A 4 1.66 0.23 -19.98
C VAL A 4 0.61 -0.86 -19.81
N SER A 5 0.55 -1.43 -18.61
CA SER A 5 -0.37 -2.51 -18.24
C SER A 5 -1.80 -2.07 -18.52
N ASN A 6 -2.55 -2.90 -19.26
CA ASN A 6 -3.95 -2.63 -19.59
C ASN A 6 -4.84 -3.03 -18.41
N PHE A 7 -4.71 -2.32 -17.29
CA PHE A 7 -5.47 -2.63 -16.07
C PHE A 7 -6.97 -2.48 -16.26
N GLN A 8 -7.73 -3.27 -15.52
CA GLN A 8 -9.18 -3.31 -15.54
C GLN A 8 -9.75 -2.95 -14.16
N PRO A 9 -10.92 -2.31 -14.10
CA PRO A 9 -11.66 -2.14 -12.86
C PRO A 9 -11.84 -3.47 -12.10
N GLY A 10 -11.76 -3.40 -10.77
CA GLY A 10 -11.82 -4.55 -9.85
C GLY A 10 -10.48 -5.26 -9.61
N GLN A 11 -9.42 -4.93 -10.36
CA GLN A 11 -8.08 -5.47 -10.09
C GLN A 11 -7.48 -4.84 -8.84
N ILE A 12 -6.80 -5.64 -8.02
CA ILE A 12 -6.00 -5.13 -6.91
C ILE A 12 -4.59 -4.84 -7.42
N LEU A 13 -4.16 -3.61 -7.20
CA LEU A 13 -2.88 -3.08 -7.61
C LEU A 13 -2.01 -2.78 -6.39
N CYS A 14 -0.70 -2.79 -6.58
CA CYS A 14 0.29 -2.42 -5.58
C CYS A 14 1.07 -1.18 -6.03
N LEU A 15 1.11 -0.17 -5.17
CA LEU A 15 2.02 0.98 -5.27
C LEU A 15 3.10 0.82 -4.20
N GLU A 16 4.34 0.79 -4.64
CA GLU A 16 5.48 0.45 -3.79
C GLU A 16 6.43 1.64 -3.65
N HIS A 17 6.92 1.84 -2.43
CA HIS A 17 8.01 2.77 -2.19
C HIS A 17 8.85 2.33 -0.99
N GLY A 18 10.07 1.88 -1.27
CA GLY A 18 10.98 1.32 -0.26
C GLY A 18 10.34 0.12 0.42
N TYR A 19 10.17 0.21 1.75
CA TYR A 19 9.58 -0.83 2.60
C TYR A 19 8.08 -0.64 2.84
N THR A 20 7.42 0.19 2.04
CA THR A 20 5.99 0.49 2.16
C THR A 20 5.23 0.12 0.89
N TYR A 21 4.12 -0.58 1.07
CA TYR A 21 3.29 -1.13 0.01
C TYR A 21 1.84 -0.71 0.24
N LEU A 22 1.28 0.03 -0.71
CA LEU A 22 -0.14 0.37 -0.74
C LEU A 22 -0.85 -0.58 -1.69
N TYR A 23 -1.74 -1.41 -1.16
CA TYR A 23 -2.62 -2.22 -1.98
C TYR A 23 -3.97 -1.52 -2.12
N ALA A 24 -4.45 -1.42 -3.36
CA ALA A 24 -5.66 -0.70 -3.68
C ALA A 24 -6.44 -1.39 -4.80
N GLU A 25 -7.76 -1.40 -4.71
CA GLU A 25 -8.62 -1.82 -5.81
C GLU A 25 -8.69 -0.71 -6.87
N LEU A 26 -8.53 -1.03 -8.14
CA LEU A 26 -8.78 -0.12 -9.23
C LEU A 26 -10.29 0.02 -9.44
N ILE A 27 -10.85 1.18 -9.16
CA ILE A 27 -12.28 1.47 -9.37
C ILE A 27 -12.54 1.89 -10.81
N GLN A 28 -11.70 2.79 -11.33
CA GLN A 28 -11.89 3.31 -12.69
C GLN A 28 -10.57 3.77 -13.29
N VAL A 29 -10.44 3.61 -14.60
CA VAL A 29 -9.31 4.09 -15.39
C VAL A 29 -9.76 5.28 -16.23
N ALA A 30 -9.05 6.41 -16.15
CA ALA A 30 -9.30 7.55 -17.01
C ALA A 30 -8.94 7.22 -18.48
N PRO A 31 -9.50 7.95 -19.47
CA PRO A 31 -9.16 7.75 -20.87
C PRO A 31 -7.65 7.79 -21.13
N LYS A 32 -7.16 6.97 -22.07
CA LYS A 32 -5.73 6.86 -22.38
C LYS A 32 -5.15 8.19 -22.81
N ASN A 33 -4.18 8.69 -22.03
CA ASN A 33 -3.36 9.85 -22.32
C ASN A 33 -1.96 9.64 -21.71
N LYS A 34 -1.04 10.60 -21.88
CA LYS A 34 0.36 10.49 -21.41
C LYS A 34 0.50 10.28 -19.90
N ASN A 35 -0.44 10.81 -19.11
CA ASN A 35 -0.45 10.74 -17.63
C ASN A 35 -1.75 10.07 -17.17
N GLN A 36 -2.01 8.86 -17.70
CA GLN A 36 -3.25 8.16 -17.42
C GLN A 36 -3.41 7.95 -15.91
N ARG A 37 -4.52 8.44 -15.37
CA ARG A 37 -4.85 8.35 -13.95
C ARG A 37 -5.89 7.27 -13.69
N GLY A 38 -5.83 6.69 -12.51
CA GLY A 38 -6.77 5.71 -12.01
C GLY A 38 -7.39 6.22 -10.72
N TRP A 39 -8.70 6.03 -10.59
CA TRP A 39 -9.35 6.04 -9.30
C TRP A 39 -9.13 4.70 -8.64
N VAL A 40 -8.44 4.73 -7.50
CA VAL A 40 -8.10 3.54 -6.73
C VAL A 40 -8.67 3.67 -5.33
N ARG A 41 -9.23 2.59 -4.81
CA ARG A 41 -9.70 2.48 -3.43
C ARG A 41 -8.61 1.84 -2.57
N PRO A 42 -7.98 2.58 -1.64
CA PRO A 42 -7.03 2.00 -0.72
C PRO A 42 -7.66 0.87 0.09
N LEU A 43 -6.99 -0.28 0.14
CA LEU A 43 -7.41 -1.40 0.97
C LEU A 43 -6.55 -1.47 2.23
N VAL A 44 -5.24 -1.34 2.06
CA VAL A 44 -4.28 -1.47 3.15
C VAL A 44 -2.99 -0.73 2.84
N LEU A 45 -2.32 -0.23 3.88
CA LEU A 45 -0.93 0.14 3.81
C LEU A 45 -0.11 -0.83 4.66
N GLN A 46 0.84 -1.49 4.03
CA GLN A 46 1.77 -2.41 4.66
C GLN A 46 3.14 -1.75 4.78
N VAL A 47 3.67 -1.66 6.00
CA VAL A 47 4.97 -1.04 6.29
C VAL A 47 5.84 -2.07 7.01
N TYR A 48 6.97 -2.41 6.40
CA TYR A 48 8.00 -3.20 7.06
C TYR A 48 8.93 -2.25 7.82
N ALA A 49 9.16 -2.50 9.11
CA ALA A 49 10.19 -1.78 9.84
C ALA A 49 11.56 -2.07 9.22
N THR A 50 12.29 -1.02 8.86
CA THR A 50 13.72 -1.17 8.55
C THR A 50 14.43 -1.43 9.86
N GLU A 51 14.79 -2.69 10.11
CA GLU A 51 15.82 -2.98 11.09
C GLU A 51 17.14 -2.34 10.59
N VAL A 52 17.43 -1.12 11.04
CA VAL A 52 18.83 -0.85 11.36
C VAL A 52 19.14 -1.89 12.41
N ILE A 53 19.98 -2.87 12.06
CA ILE A 53 20.49 -3.89 12.97
C ILE A 53 21.25 -3.18 14.09
N THR A 54 20.53 -2.60 15.04
CA THR A 54 21.02 -2.43 16.39
C THR A 54 20.72 -3.77 17.01
N SER A 55 21.76 -4.41 17.51
CA SER A 55 21.87 -5.77 18.03
C SER A 55 20.97 -6.07 19.26
N SER A 56 19.71 -5.63 19.22
CA SER A 56 18.74 -5.63 20.32
C SER A 56 17.42 -6.32 19.97
N SER A 57 17.19 -6.75 18.73
CA SER A 57 16.02 -7.56 18.33
C SER A 57 16.13 -9.05 18.68
N ILE A 58 17.04 -9.44 19.58
CA ILE A 58 17.08 -10.79 20.14
C ILE A 58 16.28 -10.75 21.44
N ALA A 59 15.07 -11.30 21.43
CA ALA A 59 14.38 -11.60 22.68
C ALA A 59 15.30 -12.50 23.55
N PRO A 60 15.31 -12.36 24.88
CA PRO A 60 16.22 -13.11 25.76
C PRO A 60 16.10 -14.65 25.68
N ASN A 61 15.14 -15.16 24.90
CA ASN A 61 14.90 -16.57 24.62
C ASN A 61 15.40 -17.04 23.23
N GLY A 62 16.09 -16.20 22.45
CA GLY A 62 16.63 -16.58 21.14
C GLY A 62 15.59 -16.76 20.01
N SER A 63 14.33 -16.40 20.26
CA SER A 63 13.30 -16.34 19.21
C SER A 63 13.50 -15.06 18.40
N ALA A 64 13.63 -15.17 17.08
CA ALA A 64 13.55 -14.01 16.18
C ALA A 64 12.21 -13.30 16.43
N ILE A 65 12.25 -12.01 16.79
CA ILE A 65 11.06 -11.17 16.78
C ILE A 65 10.66 -11.06 15.30
N PRO A 66 9.40 -11.33 14.91
CA PRO A 66 9.00 -11.16 13.52
C PRO A 66 9.32 -9.73 13.10
N ASP A 67 9.96 -9.55 11.93
CA ASP A 67 10.11 -8.26 11.26
C ASP A 67 8.85 -7.43 11.51
N GLN A 68 8.99 -6.28 12.18
CA GLN A 68 7.85 -5.56 12.75
C GLN A 68 6.98 -5.02 11.61
N LEU A 69 6.03 -5.85 11.18
CA LEU A 69 5.12 -5.58 10.08
C LEU A 69 3.92 -4.81 10.62
N HIS A 70 3.72 -3.61 10.09
CA HIS A 70 2.56 -2.79 10.41
C HIS A 70 1.57 -2.81 9.26
N LEU A 71 0.34 -3.21 9.55
CA LEU A 71 -0.80 -3.12 8.63
C LEU A 71 -1.74 -2.01 9.09
N TYR A 72 -2.07 -1.14 8.16
CA TYR A 72 -3.07 -0.09 8.35
C TYR A 72 -4.26 -0.39 7.44
N ASP A 73 -5.41 -0.70 8.03
CA ASP A 73 -6.67 -0.88 7.29
C ASP A 73 -7.14 0.47 6.74
N LEU A 74 -7.38 0.53 5.43
CA LEU A 74 -7.78 1.75 4.74
C LEU A 74 -9.15 1.63 4.06
N ARG A 75 -9.87 0.51 4.27
CA ARG A 75 -11.13 0.22 3.57
C ARG A 75 -12.25 1.23 3.83
N GLN A 76 -12.18 1.97 4.95
CA GLN A 76 -13.13 3.04 5.30
C GLN A 76 -12.65 4.45 4.90
N GLY A 77 -11.53 4.53 4.17
CA GLY A 77 -10.94 5.78 3.71
C GLY A 77 -11.52 6.30 2.39
N ALA A 78 -11.02 7.46 1.97
CA ALA A 78 -11.35 8.04 0.66
C ALA A 78 -10.56 7.36 -0.48
N ASP A 79 -11.18 7.31 -1.65
CA ASP A 79 -10.53 6.88 -2.89
C ASP A 79 -9.45 7.91 -3.32
N LEU A 80 -8.42 7.45 -4.03
CA LEU A 80 -7.29 8.24 -4.51
C LEU A 80 -7.29 8.33 -6.04
N LEU A 81 -6.88 9.49 -6.56
CA LEU A 81 -6.61 9.67 -7.99
C LEU A 81 -5.09 9.68 -8.22
N CYS A 82 -4.56 8.58 -8.75
CA CYS A 82 -3.12 8.39 -8.89
C CYS A 82 -2.72 8.06 -10.34
N PRO A 83 -1.49 8.42 -10.77
CA PRO A 83 -0.93 7.97 -12.03
C PRO A 83 -0.82 6.45 -12.05
N ILE A 84 -1.49 5.80 -12.99
CA ILE A 84 -1.57 4.33 -13.07
C ILE A 84 -0.20 3.69 -13.32
N VAL A 85 0.70 4.42 -14.00
CA VAL A 85 2.05 3.96 -14.32
C VAL A 85 2.89 3.63 -13.08
N LEU A 86 2.53 4.17 -11.91
CA LEU A 86 3.23 3.90 -10.65
C LEU A 86 2.83 2.57 -10.03
N PHE A 87 1.76 1.94 -10.51
CA PHE A 87 1.25 0.70 -9.97
C PHE A 87 1.73 -0.51 -10.76
N ARG A 88 1.86 -1.63 -10.06
CA ARG A 88 1.89 -2.97 -10.64
C ARG A 88 0.62 -3.74 -10.25
N ALA A 89 0.31 -4.82 -10.99
CA ALA A 89 -0.67 -5.78 -10.50
C ALA A 89 -0.15 -6.41 -9.20
N ALA A 90 -1.03 -6.52 -8.20
CA ALA A 90 -0.72 -7.25 -6.98
C ALA A 90 -0.79 -8.76 -7.26
N LEU A 91 0.06 -9.54 -6.59
CA LEU A 91 0.07 -11.00 -6.75
C LEU A 91 -0.93 -11.63 -5.77
N ASP A 92 -1.55 -12.76 -6.16
CA ASP A 92 -2.48 -13.48 -5.29
C ASP A 92 -1.84 -13.90 -3.96
N MET A 93 -0.55 -14.24 -4.00
CA MET A 93 0.25 -14.59 -2.80
C MET A 93 0.46 -13.41 -1.84
N GLU A 94 0.30 -12.18 -2.31
CA GLU A 94 0.35 -10.96 -1.48
C GLU A 94 -1.05 -10.61 -0.98
N VAL A 95 -2.03 -10.64 -1.88
CA VAL A 95 -3.39 -10.14 -1.62
C VAL A 95 -4.20 -11.08 -0.75
N ILE A 96 -4.23 -12.39 -1.05
CA ILE A 96 -5.10 -13.34 -0.34
C ILE A 96 -4.78 -13.40 1.16
N PRO A 97 -3.50 -13.57 1.58
CA PRO A 97 -3.17 -13.58 3.01
C PRO A 97 -3.48 -12.25 3.69
N LEU A 98 -3.36 -11.15 2.96
CA LEU A 98 -3.59 -9.82 3.50
C LEU A 98 -5.09 -9.55 3.70
N LEU A 99 -5.94 -9.94 2.75
CA LEU A 99 -7.40 -9.83 2.89
C LEU A 99 -7.92 -10.70 4.04
N ALA A 100 -7.34 -11.90 4.24
CA ALA A 100 -7.66 -12.74 5.39
C ALA A 100 -7.35 -12.04 6.72
N GLN A 101 -6.15 -11.43 6.84
CA GLN A 101 -5.76 -10.66 8.03
C GLN A 101 -6.67 -9.45 8.28
N LEU A 102 -7.07 -8.74 7.23
CA LEU A 102 -8.01 -7.61 7.32
C LEU A 102 -9.41 -8.04 7.76
N ALA A 103 -9.85 -9.24 7.40
CA ALA A 103 -11.14 -9.77 7.83
C ALA A 103 -11.16 -10.08 9.34
N ASP A 104 -10.03 -10.55 9.89
CA ASP A 104 -9.89 -10.89 11.31
C ASP A 104 -9.58 -9.68 12.20
N THR A 105 -9.10 -8.58 11.62
CA THR A 105 -8.70 -7.37 12.36
C THR A 105 -9.93 -6.63 12.88
N LYS A 106 -10.09 -6.60 14.21
CA LYS A 106 -11.11 -5.76 14.86
C LYS A 106 -10.69 -4.29 14.74
N MET A 107 -11.52 -3.46 14.10
CA MET A 107 -11.28 -2.02 13.99
C MET A 107 -11.07 -1.41 15.38
N HIS A 108 -9.90 -0.78 15.57
CA HIS A 108 -9.62 -0.01 16.77
C HIS A 108 -10.24 1.39 16.64
N PRO A 109 -10.87 1.98 17.68
CA PRO A 109 -11.57 3.26 17.58
C PRO A 109 -10.70 4.45 17.13
N ASN A 110 -9.37 4.35 17.29
CA ASN A 110 -8.41 5.33 16.77
C ASN A 110 -7.60 4.83 15.56
N GLY A 111 -7.90 3.63 15.07
CA GLY A 111 -7.18 2.97 13.97
C GLY A 111 -7.28 3.77 12.68
N ASP A 112 -8.47 4.30 12.37
CA ASP A 112 -8.74 5.02 11.13
C ASP A 112 -7.95 6.32 11.04
N TYR A 113 -7.84 7.08 12.13
CA TYR A 113 -7.06 8.31 12.17
C TYR A 113 -5.57 8.04 11.93
N ILE A 114 -5.02 7.00 12.58
CA ILE A 114 -3.61 6.63 12.41
C ILE A 114 -3.36 6.11 10.99
N ALA A 115 -4.23 5.22 10.49
CA ALA A 115 -4.14 4.67 9.14
C ALA A 115 -4.18 5.78 8.08
N HIS A 116 -5.11 6.73 8.22
CA HIS A 116 -5.22 7.88 7.32
C HIS A 116 -3.96 8.76 7.35
N LYS A 117 -3.41 9.04 8.54
CA LYS A 117 -2.17 9.81 8.68
C LYS A 117 -0.98 9.13 8.02
N GLN A 118 -0.89 7.80 8.11
CA GLN A 118 0.17 7.04 7.46
C GLN A 118 0.00 7.01 5.94
N LEU A 119 -1.22 6.82 5.45
CA LEU A 119 -1.52 6.93 4.03
C LEU A 119 -1.12 8.32 3.49
N GLN A 120 -1.50 9.39 4.18
CA GLN A 120 -1.17 10.75 3.76
C GLN A 120 0.35 10.96 3.64
N ARG A 121 1.12 10.47 4.61
CA ARG A 121 2.59 10.54 4.60
C ARG A 121 3.17 9.79 3.41
N PHE A 122 2.68 8.57 3.17
CA PHE A 122 3.12 7.74 2.05
C PHE A 122 2.81 8.40 0.69
N ILE A 123 1.60 8.91 0.51
CA ILE A 123 1.24 9.61 -0.74
C ILE A 123 2.08 10.87 -0.92
N HIS A 124 2.36 11.62 0.15
CA HIS A 124 3.23 12.77 0.06
C HIS A 124 4.66 12.40 -0.39
N SER A 125 5.24 11.32 0.13
CA SER A 125 6.56 10.85 -0.35
C SER A 125 6.53 10.41 -1.81
N ILE A 126 5.46 9.73 -2.24
CA ILE A 126 5.27 9.35 -3.64
C ILE A 126 5.22 10.59 -4.54
N CYS A 127 4.45 11.62 -4.18
CA CYS A 127 4.35 12.86 -4.95
C CYS A 127 5.68 13.60 -5.07
N GLN A 128 6.51 13.57 -4.01
CA GLN A 128 7.84 14.19 -4.04
C GLN A 128 8.80 13.46 -4.97
N VAL A 129 8.79 12.12 -4.94
CA VAL A 129 9.72 11.28 -5.71
C VAL A 129 9.32 11.20 -7.19
N HIS A 130 8.02 11.24 -7.49
CA HIS A 130 7.48 11.08 -8.84
C HIS A 130 6.78 12.35 -9.36
N SER A 131 7.29 13.52 -9.00
CA SER A 131 6.67 14.82 -9.31
C SER A 131 6.34 15.02 -10.79
N GLU A 132 7.10 14.40 -11.70
CA GLU A 132 6.89 14.44 -13.14
C GLU A 132 5.69 13.62 -13.64
N ASN A 133 5.17 12.71 -12.81
CA ASN A 133 4.00 11.88 -13.11
C ASN A 133 2.71 12.45 -12.50
N PHE A 134 2.82 13.35 -11.52
CA PHE A 134 1.68 13.95 -10.81
C PHE A 134 1.18 15.24 -11.45
#